data_AF-A0A937QZ70-F1
#
_entry.id   AF-A0A937QZ70-F1
#
_cell.length_a   1.000
_cell.length_b   1.000
_cell.length_c   1.000
_cell.angle_alpha   90.00
_cell.angle_beta   90.00
_cell.angle_gamma   90.00
#
_symmetry.space_group_name_H-M   'P 1'
#
loop_
_entity.id
_entity.type
_entity.pdbx_description
1 polymer ?
#
loop_
_entity_poly.entity_id
_entity_poly.type
_entity_poly.pdbx_seq_one_letter_code
_entity_poly.pdbx_strand_id
1 'polypeptide(L)'
;MANRFLKFLLPLILAAAFFISCGSDEREAKNMLLQCQRFVKAANWIELENHLDKIIYQYPDTKAAEVAKAMRNEMIQRANHIAETILKAALATGTACAVSYPNEPLSMEQLREFGYKGMDGVEVEIVRDEPDDFLITSTHAVGDRVYSVGTDGYIQYDSR
;
A
#
# COMPACT_ATOMS: atom_id res chain seq x y z
N MET A 1 5.98 -0.62 -15.84
CA MET A 1 7.09 -0.01 -15.06
C MET A 1 7.72 -1.08 -14.20
N ALA A 2 8.94 -1.52 -14.51
CA ALA A 2 9.66 -2.50 -13.69
C ALA A 2 9.76 -1.98 -12.24
N ASN A 3 9.25 -2.81 -11.32
CA ASN A 3 8.83 -2.45 -9.98
C ASN A 3 9.99 -1.86 -9.17
N ARG A 4 10.04 -0.52 -9.00
CA ARG A 4 11.04 0.14 -8.12
C ARG A 4 11.01 -0.43 -6.70
N PHE A 5 9.87 -1.02 -6.30
CA PHE A 5 9.68 -1.76 -5.06
C PHE A 5 10.58 -3.00 -4.90
N LEU A 6 10.80 -3.79 -5.97
CA LEU A 6 11.74 -4.93 -5.94
C LEU A 6 13.16 -4.48 -5.58
N LYS A 7 13.55 -3.24 -5.89
CA LYS A 7 14.91 -2.77 -5.67
C LYS A 7 15.23 -2.48 -4.21
N PHE A 8 14.23 -2.33 -3.34
CA PHE A 8 14.44 -1.96 -1.93
C PHE A 8 14.29 -3.16 -0.98
N LEU A 9 13.25 -3.98 -1.15
CA LEU A 9 13.05 -5.14 -0.26
C LEU A 9 13.96 -6.32 -0.58
N LEU A 10 14.32 -6.54 -1.85
CA LEU A 10 15.15 -7.68 -2.23
C LEU A 10 16.56 -7.62 -1.63
N PRO A 11 17.26 -6.47 -1.63
CA PRO A 11 18.53 -6.32 -0.92
C PRO A 11 18.41 -6.53 0.58
N LEU A 12 17.29 -6.10 1.20
CA LEU A 12 17.07 -6.27 2.64
C LEU A 12 16.98 -7.75 3.02
N ILE A 13 16.23 -8.54 2.24
CA ILE A 13 16.14 -10.00 2.43
C ILE A 13 17.50 -10.68 2.20
N LEU A 14 18.24 -10.24 1.17
CA LEU A 14 19.56 -10.79 0.85
C LEU A 14 20.60 -10.48 1.92
N ALA A 15 20.65 -9.25 2.44
CA ALA A 15 21.56 -8.85 3.51
C ALA A 15 21.26 -9.59 4.82
N ALA A 16 19.99 -9.74 5.17
CA ALA A 16 19.56 -10.50 6.35
C ALA A 16 19.97 -11.97 6.27
N ALA A 17 19.97 -12.57 5.07
CA ALA A 17 20.38 -13.96 4.89
C ALA A 17 21.88 -14.22 5.15
N PHE A 18 22.75 -13.20 5.17
CA PHE A 18 24.19 -13.37 5.35
C PHE A 18 24.69 -13.33 6.82
N PHE A 19 23.97 -12.69 7.75
CA PHE A 19 24.48 -12.42 9.11
C PHE A 19 23.88 -13.27 10.24
N ILE A 20 23.10 -14.29 9.88
CA ILE A 20 22.26 -15.01 10.81
C ILE A 20 22.75 -16.46 11.00
N SER A 21 23.44 -16.74 12.10
CA SER A 21 23.50 -18.10 12.67
C SER A 21 23.75 -18.10 14.17
N CYS A 22 22.73 -18.45 14.95
CA CYS A 22 22.82 -19.30 16.14
C CYS A 22 21.40 -19.70 16.58
N GLY A 23 21.09 -21.01 16.60
CA GLY A 23 19.78 -21.57 17.02
C GLY A 23 18.96 -22.23 15.90
N SER A 24 18.13 -23.23 16.23
CA SER A 24 17.16 -23.86 15.32
C SER A 24 16.15 -22.86 14.79
N ASP A 25 15.61 -22.07 15.72
CA ASP A 25 14.51 -21.14 15.50
C ASP A 25 14.93 -20.00 14.55
N GLU A 26 16.14 -19.49 14.74
CA GLU A 26 16.74 -18.49 13.86
C GLU A 26 16.95 -19.03 12.43
N ARG A 27 17.28 -20.32 12.28
CA ARG A 27 17.42 -20.96 10.96
C ARG A 27 16.07 -21.10 10.26
N GLU A 28 15.03 -21.49 10.99
CA GLU A 28 13.67 -21.59 10.45
C GLU A 28 13.11 -20.23 10.05
N ALA A 29 13.23 -19.23 10.93
CA ALA A 29 12.82 -17.86 10.67
C ALA A 29 13.51 -17.27 9.43
N LYS A 30 14.83 -17.52 9.28
CA LYS A 30 15.59 -17.14 8.09
C LYS A 30 15.06 -17.80 6.81
N ASN A 31 14.77 -19.10 6.85
CA ASN A 31 14.22 -19.80 5.69
C ASN A 31 12.86 -19.24 5.27
N MET A 32 12.03 -18.84 6.25
CA MET A 32 10.77 -18.16 5.97
C MET A 32 10.99 -16.77 5.37
N LEU A 33 11.94 -16.00 5.90
CA LEU A 33 12.28 -14.67 5.36
C LEU A 33 12.79 -14.76 3.90
N LEU A 34 13.56 -15.79 3.57
CA LEU A 34 13.99 -16.05 2.18
C LEU A 34 12.81 -16.36 1.25
N GLN A 35 11.76 -17.03 1.75
CA GLN A 35 10.56 -17.26 0.95
C GLN A 35 9.83 -15.96 0.61
N CYS A 36 9.95 -14.89 1.42
CA CYS A 36 9.34 -13.59 1.13
C CYS A 36 9.78 -13.00 -0.23
N GLN A 37 10.96 -13.39 -0.76
CA GLN A 37 11.41 -12.96 -2.08
C GLN A 37 10.42 -13.28 -3.20
N ARG A 38 9.71 -14.42 -3.11
CA ARG A 38 8.75 -14.82 -4.15
C ARG A 38 7.55 -13.89 -4.18
N PHE A 39 7.08 -13.44 -3.02
CA PHE A 39 5.94 -12.53 -2.90
C PHE A 39 6.30 -11.11 -3.33
N VAL A 40 7.50 -10.65 -2.97
CA VAL A 40 8.03 -9.38 -3.48
C VAL A 40 8.14 -9.40 -5.00
N LYS A 41 8.68 -10.49 -5.58
CA LYS A 41 8.79 -10.66 -7.05
C LYS A 41 7.43 -10.71 -7.74
N ALA A 42 6.45 -11.35 -7.12
CA ALA A 42 5.09 -11.45 -7.63
C ALA A 42 4.22 -10.21 -7.35
N ALA A 43 4.75 -9.20 -6.63
CA ALA A 43 3.97 -8.07 -6.10
C ALA A 43 2.71 -8.50 -5.32
N ASN A 44 2.79 -9.63 -4.61
CA ASN A 44 1.70 -10.13 -3.78
C ASN A 44 1.85 -9.61 -2.35
N TRP A 45 1.26 -8.44 -2.09
CA TRP A 45 1.40 -7.70 -0.84
C TRP A 45 0.76 -8.41 0.35
N ILE A 46 -0.42 -9.01 0.15
CA ILE A 46 -1.16 -9.70 1.22
C ILE A 46 -0.39 -10.93 1.69
N GLU A 47 0.10 -11.76 0.76
CA GLU A 47 0.90 -12.92 1.13
C GLU A 47 2.25 -12.54 1.76
N LEU A 48 2.83 -11.43 1.32
CA LEU A 48 4.04 -10.88 1.93
C LEU A 48 3.76 -10.45 3.39
N GLU A 49 2.70 -9.68 3.64
CA GLU A 49 2.31 -9.27 4.99
C GLU A 49 2.09 -10.48 5.89
N ASN A 50 1.27 -11.43 5.44
CA ASN A 50 0.98 -12.66 6.18
C ASN A 50 2.25 -13.45 6.55
N HIS A 51 3.22 -13.54 5.65
CA HIS A 51 4.48 -14.21 5.93
C HIS A 51 5.37 -13.43 6.90
N LEU A 52 5.44 -12.10 6.77
CA LEU A 52 6.20 -11.26 7.70
C LEU A 52 5.61 -11.36 9.11
N ASP A 53 4.28 -11.25 9.25
CA ASP A 53 3.59 -11.38 10.54
C ASP A 53 3.82 -12.75 11.17
N LYS A 54 3.81 -13.81 10.35
CA LYS A 54 4.11 -15.17 10.83
C LYS A 54 5.55 -15.27 11.39
N ILE A 55 6.55 -14.68 10.73
CA ILE A 55 7.93 -14.65 11.23
C ILE A 55 7.98 -13.88 12.55
N ILE A 56 7.36 -12.70 12.60
CA ILE A 56 7.36 -11.81 13.77
C ILE A 56 6.72 -12.50 14.98
N TYR A 57 5.62 -13.22 14.78
CA TYR A 57 4.88 -13.87 15.84
C TYR A 57 5.51 -15.18 16.31
N GLN A 58 5.99 -16.02 15.38
CA GLN A 58 6.51 -17.36 15.71
C GLN A 58 7.95 -17.32 16.22
N TYR A 59 8.74 -16.32 15.81
CA TYR A 59 10.16 -16.23 16.12
C TYR A 59 10.55 -14.83 16.64
N PRO A 60 9.87 -14.28 17.65
CA PRO A 60 9.90 -12.85 18.00
C PRO A 60 11.29 -12.34 18.43
N ASP A 61 12.13 -13.22 18.97
CA ASP A 61 13.46 -12.92 19.50
C ASP A 61 14.59 -13.16 18.49
N THR A 62 14.25 -13.45 17.23
CA THR A 62 15.24 -13.69 16.16
C THR A 62 15.58 -12.42 15.40
N LYS A 63 16.79 -12.39 14.82
CA LYS A 63 17.18 -11.31 13.89
C LYS A 63 16.32 -11.30 12.63
N ALA A 64 15.89 -12.48 12.19
CA ALA A 64 14.92 -12.60 11.10
C ALA A 64 13.60 -11.86 11.41
N ALA A 65 13.10 -11.90 12.64
CA ALA A 65 11.91 -11.15 13.05
C ALA A 65 12.13 -9.64 13.09
N GLU A 66 13.30 -9.17 13.53
CA GLU A 66 13.66 -7.73 13.44
C GLU A 66 13.62 -7.24 12.00
N VAL A 67 14.21 -8.01 11.08
CA VAL A 67 14.17 -7.70 9.65
C VAL A 67 12.74 -7.76 9.11
N ALA A 68 11.95 -8.75 9.52
CA ALA A 68 10.57 -8.85 9.11
C ALA A 68 9.74 -7.63 9.57
N LYS A 69 9.95 -7.13 10.80
CA LYS A 69 9.35 -5.89 11.30
C LYS A 69 9.73 -4.69 10.44
N ALA A 70 11.01 -4.54 10.12
CA ALA A 70 11.49 -3.44 9.27
C ALA A 70 10.87 -3.50 7.87
N MET A 71 10.86 -4.68 7.24
CA MET A 71 10.22 -4.89 5.94
C MET A 71 8.73 -4.58 5.96
N ARG A 72 8.01 -5.00 7.01
CA ARG A 72 6.58 -4.74 7.17
C ARG A 72 6.32 -3.24 7.27
N ASN A 73 7.10 -2.53 8.08
CA ASN A 73 6.97 -1.08 8.24
C ASN A 73 7.21 -0.33 6.92
N GLU A 74 8.28 -0.68 6.19
CA GLU A 74 8.55 -0.08 4.87
C GLU A 74 7.44 -0.38 3.86
N MET A 75 6.93 -1.60 3.86
CA MET A 75 5.82 -2.03 3.01
C MET A 75 4.55 -1.20 3.30
N ILE A 76 4.16 -1.05 4.57
CA ILE A 76 2.99 -0.25 4.99
C ILE A 76 3.18 1.22 4.60
N GLN A 77 4.34 1.82 4.88
CA GLN A 77 4.62 3.21 4.50
C GLN A 77 4.49 3.42 2.99
N ARG A 78 4.94 2.45 2.19
CA ARG A 78 4.84 2.53 0.74
C ARG A 78 3.41 2.34 0.26
N ALA A 79 2.66 1.42 0.84
CA ALA A 79 1.24 1.20 0.58
C ALA A 79 0.44 2.47 0.84
N ASN A 80 0.67 3.12 1.97
CA ASN A 80 0.04 4.39 2.32
C ASN A 80 0.38 5.50 1.32
N HIS A 81 1.65 5.63 0.94
CA HIS A 81 2.07 6.62 -0.06
C HIS A 81 1.45 6.36 -1.44
N ILE A 82 1.27 5.09 -1.81
CA ILE A 82 0.57 4.71 -3.04
C ILE A 82 -0.90 5.13 -2.95
N ALA A 83 -1.61 4.82 -1.85
CA ALA A 83 -2.99 5.24 -1.63
C ALA A 83 -3.15 6.76 -1.73
N GLU A 84 -2.28 7.54 -1.10
CA GLU A 84 -2.27 9.01 -1.17
C GLU A 84 -2.04 9.52 -2.60
N THR A 85 -1.13 8.88 -3.35
CA THR A 85 -0.84 9.25 -4.75
C THR A 85 -2.05 8.99 -5.64
N ILE A 86 -2.70 7.85 -5.47
CA ILE A 86 -3.91 7.50 -6.22
C ILE A 86 -5.08 8.40 -5.84
N LEU A 87 -5.20 8.80 -4.57
CA LEU A 87 -6.18 9.78 -4.13
C LEU A 87 -6.02 11.12 -4.84
N LYS A 88 -4.79 11.63 -4.94
CA LYS A 88 -4.50 12.88 -5.66
C LYS A 88 -4.87 12.80 -7.14
N ALA A 89 -4.64 11.64 -7.77
CA ALA A 89 -5.07 11.42 -9.15
C ALA A 89 -6.60 11.41 -9.26
N ALA A 90 -7.30 10.73 -8.34
CA ALA A 90 -8.76 10.72 -8.30
C ALA A 90 -9.34 12.13 -8.08
N LEU A 91 -8.76 12.92 -7.17
CA LEU A 91 -9.14 14.33 -6.96
C LEU A 91 -8.99 15.14 -8.24
N ALA A 92 -7.83 15.09 -8.90
CA ALA A 92 -7.59 15.88 -10.11
C ALA A 92 -8.59 15.55 -11.22
N THR A 93 -8.93 14.27 -11.37
CA THR A 93 -9.97 13.81 -12.29
C THR A 93 -11.37 14.24 -11.83
N GLY A 94 -11.69 14.14 -10.54
CA GLY A 94 -12.98 14.54 -9.97
C GLY A 94 -13.26 16.02 -10.16
N THR A 95 -12.27 16.87 -9.90
CA THR A 95 -12.36 18.32 -10.16
C THR A 95 -12.58 18.61 -11.65
N ALA A 96 -11.90 17.90 -12.56
CA ALA A 96 -12.10 18.06 -14.00
C ALA A 96 -13.52 17.64 -14.44
N CYS A 97 -14.05 16.57 -13.86
CA CYS A 97 -15.41 16.11 -14.07
C CYS A 97 -16.43 17.14 -13.58
N ALA A 98 -16.31 17.61 -12.33
CA ALA A 98 -17.22 18.61 -11.74
C ALA A 98 -17.26 19.92 -12.55
N VAL A 99 -16.13 20.35 -13.12
CA VAL A 99 -16.09 21.53 -14.01
C VAL A 99 -16.82 21.28 -15.33
N SER A 100 -16.74 20.06 -15.86
CA SER A 100 -17.35 19.69 -17.14
C SER A 100 -18.85 19.38 -17.01
N TYR A 101 -19.27 18.88 -15.84
CA TYR A 101 -20.64 18.46 -15.52
C TYR A 101 -21.07 19.02 -14.15
N PRO A 102 -21.26 20.34 -14.03
CA PRO A 102 -21.49 21.00 -12.73
C PRO A 102 -22.81 20.66 -12.04
N ASN A 103 -23.73 19.96 -12.74
CA ASN A 103 -25.03 19.57 -12.19
C ASN A 103 -25.20 18.04 -12.08
N GLU A 104 -24.15 17.27 -12.37
CA GLU A 104 -24.20 15.80 -12.32
C GLU A 104 -23.37 15.29 -11.16
N PRO A 105 -23.93 14.43 -10.28
CA PRO A 105 -23.15 13.82 -9.20
C PRO A 105 -21.94 13.06 -9.74
N LEU A 106 -20.82 13.16 -9.03
CA LEU A 106 -19.58 12.48 -9.36
C LEU A 106 -19.72 10.97 -9.19
N SER A 107 -19.37 10.22 -10.21
CA SER A 107 -19.37 8.76 -10.19
C SER A 107 -18.00 8.17 -10.54
N MET A 108 -17.77 6.93 -10.11
CA MET A 108 -16.55 6.19 -10.48
C MET A 108 -16.46 5.94 -12.00
N GLU A 109 -17.59 5.91 -12.71
CA GLU A 109 -17.63 5.81 -14.17
C GLU A 109 -17.08 7.08 -14.82
N GLN A 110 -17.57 8.25 -14.42
CA GLN A 110 -17.06 9.53 -14.91
C GLN A 110 -15.57 9.72 -14.57
N LEU A 111 -15.12 9.31 -13.38
CA LEU A 111 -13.69 9.35 -13.07
C LEU A 111 -12.88 8.54 -14.10
N ARG A 112 -13.32 7.34 -14.45
CA ARG A 112 -12.63 6.49 -15.44
C ARG A 112 -12.66 7.11 -16.84
N GLU A 113 -13.78 7.71 -17.25
CA GLU A 113 -13.90 8.43 -18.53
C GLU A 113 -12.94 9.61 -18.62
N PHE A 114 -12.74 10.32 -17.51
CA PHE A 114 -11.77 11.42 -17.38
C PHE A 114 -10.32 10.95 -17.15
N GLY A 115 -10.07 9.65 -17.28
CA GLY A 115 -8.73 9.09 -17.32
C GLY A 115 -8.17 8.67 -15.96
N TYR A 116 -8.99 8.62 -14.90
CA TYR A 116 -8.58 7.98 -13.66
C TYR A 116 -8.30 6.49 -13.92
N LYS A 117 -7.09 6.07 -13.59
CA LYS A 117 -6.65 4.68 -13.63
C LYS A 117 -6.38 4.26 -12.20
N GLY A 118 -7.24 3.40 -11.67
CA GLY A 118 -7.00 2.76 -10.38
C GLY A 118 -5.70 1.98 -10.38
N MET A 119 -5.31 1.53 -9.19
CA MET A 119 -4.11 0.71 -8.99
C MET A 119 -4.49 -0.54 -8.22
N ASP A 120 -3.97 -1.69 -8.65
CA ASP A 120 -4.16 -2.95 -7.94
C ASP A 120 -3.73 -2.80 -6.48
N GLY A 121 -4.59 -3.27 -5.58
CA GLY A 121 -4.38 -3.15 -4.13
C GLY A 121 -4.78 -1.81 -3.54
N VAL A 122 -5.25 -0.83 -4.34
CA VAL A 122 -5.84 0.42 -3.85
C VAL A 122 -7.34 0.44 -4.11
N GLU A 123 -8.10 0.64 -3.06
CA GLU A 123 -9.53 0.92 -3.12
C GLU A 123 -9.75 2.43 -3.08
N VAL A 124 -10.62 2.94 -3.96
CA VAL A 124 -11.03 4.34 -4.01
C VAL A 124 -12.55 4.39 -4.03
N GLU A 125 -13.11 5.24 -3.18
CA GLU A 125 -14.54 5.40 -3.00
C GLU A 125 -14.91 6.90 -3.04
N ILE A 126 -16.08 7.20 -3.61
CA ILE A 126 -16.69 8.52 -3.55
C ILE A 126 -17.71 8.46 -2.42
N VAL A 127 -17.41 9.14 -1.31
CA VAL A 127 -18.23 9.14 -0.07
C VAL A 127 -19.26 10.26 -0.11
N ARG A 128 -18.96 11.35 -0.81
CA ARG A 128 -19.90 12.39 -1.21
C ARG A 128 -19.67 12.72 -2.67
N ASP A 129 -20.74 12.90 -3.44
CA ASP A 129 -20.73 13.00 -4.90
C ASP A 129 -21.20 14.36 -5.44
N GLU A 130 -21.57 15.31 -4.58
CA GLU A 130 -22.00 16.64 -5.00
C GLU A 130 -20.85 17.39 -5.72
N PRO A 131 -21.05 17.94 -6.93
CA PRO A 131 -19.97 18.57 -7.71
C PRO A 131 -19.17 19.65 -6.96
N ASP A 132 -19.84 20.39 -6.07
CA ASP A 132 -19.24 21.48 -5.29
C ASP A 132 -18.74 21.04 -3.90
N ASP A 133 -19.09 19.83 -3.43
CA ASP A 133 -18.70 19.26 -2.11
C ASP A 133 -18.50 17.73 -2.15
N PHE A 134 -17.80 17.24 -3.17
CA PHE A 134 -17.47 15.82 -3.23
C PHE A 134 -16.36 15.48 -2.23
N LEU A 135 -16.36 14.23 -1.79
CA LEU A 135 -15.36 13.65 -0.89
C LEU A 135 -14.93 12.29 -1.44
N ILE A 136 -13.65 12.13 -1.73
CA ILE A 136 -13.06 10.87 -2.21
C ILE A 136 -12.18 10.29 -1.11
N THR A 137 -12.23 8.98 -0.92
CA THR A 137 -11.33 8.24 -0.04
C THR A 137 -10.44 7.27 -0.83
N SER A 138 -9.30 6.91 -0.25
CA SER A 138 -8.37 5.93 -0.81
C SER A 138 -7.69 5.14 0.30
N THR A 139 -7.60 3.83 0.13
CA THR A 139 -6.90 2.93 1.05
C THR A 139 -6.17 1.83 0.29
N HIS A 140 -5.02 1.38 0.81
CA HIS A 140 -4.29 0.25 0.23
C HIS A 140 -4.53 -1.02 1.06
N ALA A 141 -4.58 -2.19 0.42
CA ALA A 141 -4.94 -3.47 1.04
C ALA A 141 -4.11 -3.80 2.30
N VAL A 142 -2.80 -3.52 2.24
CA VAL A 142 -1.83 -3.66 3.36
C VAL A 142 -1.41 -2.32 3.99
N GLY A 143 -2.10 -1.23 3.64
CA GLY A 143 -1.92 0.08 4.28
C GLY A 143 -2.67 0.14 5.60
N ASP A 144 -2.16 0.94 6.52
CA ASP A 144 -2.78 1.20 7.83
C ASP A 144 -3.47 2.57 7.91
N ARG A 145 -3.59 3.26 6.77
CA ARG A 145 -4.25 4.56 6.66
C ARG A 145 -5.34 4.56 5.61
N VAL A 146 -6.44 5.23 5.94
CA VAL A 146 -7.44 5.69 4.99
C VAL A 146 -7.20 7.16 4.74
N TYR A 147 -7.02 7.54 3.49
CA TYR A 147 -6.87 8.93 3.09
C TYR A 147 -8.19 9.46 2.57
N SER A 148 -8.48 10.74 2.80
CA SER A 148 -9.65 11.42 2.26
C SER A 148 -9.29 12.81 1.74
N VAL A 149 -10.01 13.27 0.71
CA VAL A 149 -9.84 14.62 0.16
C VAL A 149 -11.15 15.14 -0.42
N GLY A 150 -11.49 16.38 -0.07
CA GLY A 150 -12.66 17.09 -0.58
C GLY A 150 -12.30 18.09 -1.69
N THR A 151 -13.29 18.89 -2.08
CA THR A 151 -13.12 19.95 -3.10
C THR A 151 -12.15 21.05 -2.70
N ASP A 152 -11.89 21.22 -1.40
CA ASP A 152 -10.88 22.14 -0.85
C ASP A 152 -9.43 21.69 -1.12
N GLY A 153 -9.24 20.43 -1.54
CA GLY A 153 -7.94 19.83 -1.81
C GLY A 153 -7.11 19.48 -0.57
N TYR A 154 -7.65 19.62 0.64
CA TYR A 154 -6.94 19.27 1.86
C TYR A 154 -7.01 17.76 2.12
N ILE A 155 -5.85 17.11 2.15
CA ILE A 155 -5.77 15.66 2.39
C ILE A 155 -5.75 15.38 3.89
N GLN A 156 -6.72 14.59 4.33
CA GLN A 156 -6.81 14.06 5.68
C GLN A 156 -6.46 12.56 5.68
N TYR A 157 -6.09 12.04 6.84
CA TYR A 157 -5.89 10.60 7.03
C TYR A 157 -6.33 10.14 8.41
N ASP A 158 -6.90 8.95 8.45
CA ASP A 158 -7.25 8.22 9.67
C ASP A 158 -6.50 6.88 9.71
N SER A 159 -6.28 6.37 10.92
CA SER A 159 -5.75 5.02 11.09
C SER A 159 -6.87 4.00 10.82
N ARG A 160 -6.53 2.92 10.13
CA ARG A 160 -7.44 1.81 9.82
C ARG A 160 -7.62 0.86 11.01
#